data_AF-A0A1V6K1M1-F1
#
_entry.id   AF-A0A1V6K1M1-F1
#
_cell.length_a   1.000
_cell.length_b   1.000
_cell.length_c   1.000
_cell.angle_alpha   90.00
_cell.angle_beta   90.00
_cell.angle_gamma   90.00
#
_symmetry.space_group_name_H-M   'P 1'
#
loop_
_entity.id
_entity.type
_entity.pdbx_description
1 polymer ?
#
loop_
_entity_poly.entity_id
_entity_poly.type
_entity_poly.pdbx_seq_one_letter_code
_entity_poly.pdbx_strand_id
1 'polypeptide(L)'
;MRGIVFVLLLCSTLSFAADRVVLVEDFTNSGCGYCWQFEPTLNSFVDTHLASGDISVCRVHVNWPSGSDPIYLANPTEQRARWTFYNVTGVPTVKMDGILSGYPNIQAAFDSRSAVPCHLDINVARNPVSETTGEISIRMIAEQDLQAAATLRVFAILVEDNVPGAGLWAGSEFMQAFRDNLFGTAGSEVSFSAPYPDTVYASAQYSLNPDWNVNELRLVTFVQEYAGAPNKEVMNAHFADFLDLQTGIGECPSEEIEGGVMSVVNPSRGFLSIALELPSGSTGLLQVYDLGGRIVAERAVGCSSDIGIDLDTGMYLVRFSCDDGSVTTAQAVVMR
;
A
#
# COMPACT_ATOMS: atom_id res chain seq x y z
N MET A 1 -56.99 -35.15 5.64
CA MET A 1 -55.63 -34.96 5.11
C MET A 1 -55.27 -33.50 5.30
N ARG A 2 -54.48 -33.15 6.31
CA ARG A 2 -54.00 -31.77 6.53
C ARG A 2 -52.69 -31.62 5.77
N GLY A 3 -52.72 -30.86 4.68
CA GLY A 3 -51.54 -30.60 3.86
C GLY A 3 -50.54 -29.74 4.62
N ILE A 4 -49.31 -30.24 4.76
CA ILE A 4 -48.17 -29.49 5.25
C ILE A 4 -47.66 -28.65 4.08
N VAL A 5 -47.78 -27.33 4.18
CA VAL A 5 -47.16 -26.38 3.23
C VAL A 5 -45.71 -26.19 3.67
N PHE A 6 -44.78 -26.68 2.86
CA PHE A 6 -43.34 -26.49 3.04
C PHE A 6 -42.97 -25.14 2.42
N VAL A 7 -42.81 -24.11 3.26
CA VAL A 7 -42.32 -22.79 2.81
C VAL A 7 -40.80 -22.89 2.68
N LEU A 8 -40.33 -22.94 1.44
CA LEU A 8 -38.91 -22.94 1.09
C LEU A 8 -38.38 -21.51 1.32
N LEU A 9 -37.79 -21.28 2.49
CA LEU A 9 -37.12 -20.02 2.81
C LEU A 9 -35.83 -19.96 1.96
N LEU A 10 -35.88 -19.24 0.84
CA LEU A 10 -34.68 -18.84 0.09
C LEU A 10 -33.86 -17.91 1.00
N CYS A 11 -32.90 -18.49 1.72
CA CYS A 11 -31.86 -17.74 2.41
C CYS A 11 -30.94 -17.20 1.30
N SER A 12 -31.23 -15.99 0.80
CA SER A 12 -30.31 -15.25 -0.04
C SER A 12 -29.10 -14.91 0.81
N THR A 13 -28.04 -15.71 0.68
CA THR A 13 -26.72 -15.35 1.17
C THR A 13 -26.31 -14.08 0.43
N LEU A 14 -26.32 -12.95 1.13
CA LEU A 14 -25.60 -11.77 0.68
C LEU A 14 -24.14 -12.18 0.63
N SER A 15 -23.63 -12.49 -0.56
CA SER A 15 -22.20 -12.58 -0.79
C SER A 15 -21.70 -11.15 -0.68
N PHE A 16 -20.93 -10.84 0.36
CA PHE A 16 -20.03 -9.70 0.28
C PHE A 16 -19.03 -10.06 -0.81
N ALA A 17 -19.06 -9.33 -1.91
CA ALA A 17 -18.02 -9.38 -2.93
C ALA A 17 -17.06 -8.24 -2.60
N ALA A 18 -15.75 -8.48 -2.69
CA ALA A 18 -14.76 -7.42 -2.56
C ALA A 18 -15.07 -6.25 -3.52
N ASP A 19 -14.78 -5.01 -3.09
CA ASP A 19 -14.95 -3.85 -3.95
C ASP A 19 -13.98 -3.94 -5.14
N ARG A 20 -14.53 -3.78 -6.35
CA ARG A 20 -13.77 -3.86 -7.60
C ARG A 20 -12.97 -2.57 -7.78
N VAL A 21 -11.66 -2.71 -7.86
CA VAL A 21 -10.75 -1.64 -8.26
C VAL A 21 -10.14 -2.01 -9.60
N VAL A 22 -10.42 -1.23 -10.64
CA VAL A 22 -9.94 -1.48 -12.00
C VAL A 22 -8.50 -0.98 -12.15
N LEU A 23 -7.58 -1.84 -12.58
CA LEU A 23 -6.22 -1.41 -12.90
C LEU A 23 -6.21 -0.70 -14.26
N VAL A 24 -5.68 0.52 -14.29
CA VAL A 24 -5.49 1.34 -15.49
C VAL A 24 -4.01 1.53 -15.72
N GLU A 25 -3.50 0.99 -16.83
CA GLU A 25 -2.11 1.15 -17.21
C GLU A 25 -2.02 1.94 -18.51
N ASP A 26 -1.45 3.14 -18.44
CA ASP A 26 -1.18 3.97 -19.62
C ASP A 26 0.26 3.74 -20.08
N PHE A 27 0.42 3.40 -21.35
CA PHE A 27 1.70 3.28 -22.03
C PHE A 27 1.91 4.52 -22.87
N THR A 28 2.92 5.31 -22.51
CA THR A 28 3.14 6.66 -23.01
C THR A 28 4.62 6.94 -23.27
N ASN A 29 4.92 8.16 -23.75
CA ASN A 29 6.26 8.70 -23.91
C ASN A 29 6.19 10.22 -24.00
N SER A 30 7.08 10.91 -23.30
CA SER A 30 7.24 12.37 -23.32
C SER A 30 7.47 12.95 -24.73
N GLY A 31 8.05 12.19 -25.65
CA GLY A 31 8.23 12.58 -27.05
C GLY A 31 7.02 12.36 -27.96
N CYS A 32 5.93 11.80 -27.44
CA CYS A 32 4.77 11.41 -28.24
C CYS A 32 3.71 12.52 -28.27
N GLY A 33 3.54 13.16 -29.43
CA GLY A 33 2.54 14.23 -29.61
C GLY A 33 1.10 13.77 -29.36
N TYR A 34 0.73 12.56 -29.77
CA TYR A 34 -0.61 12.01 -29.51
C TYR A 34 -0.85 11.69 -28.04
N CYS A 35 0.21 11.39 -27.28
CA CYS A 35 0.13 11.09 -25.87
C CYS A 35 -0.21 12.36 -25.08
N TRP A 36 0.49 13.47 -25.37
CA TRP A 36 0.15 14.79 -24.82
C TRP A 36 -1.27 15.26 -25.21
N GLN A 37 -1.75 14.91 -26.41
CA GLN A 37 -3.12 15.23 -26.81
C GLN A 37 -4.18 14.45 -26.01
N PHE A 38 -3.87 13.20 -25.66
CA PHE A 38 -4.77 12.34 -24.89
C PHE A 38 -4.71 12.62 -23.38
N GLU A 39 -3.58 13.08 -22.88
CA GLU A 39 -3.32 13.27 -21.45
C GLU A 39 -4.37 14.09 -20.69
N PRO A 40 -4.91 15.22 -21.19
CA PRO A 40 -5.99 15.92 -20.50
C PRO A 40 -7.25 15.07 -20.29
N THR A 41 -7.56 14.19 -21.26
CA THR A 41 -8.69 13.26 -21.16
C THR A 41 -8.40 12.17 -20.12
N LEU A 42 -7.18 11.63 -20.14
CA LEU A 42 -6.74 10.63 -19.17
C LEU A 42 -6.71 11.21 -17.74
N ASN A 43 -6.13 12.40 -17.54
CA ASN A 43 -6.08 13.06 -16.23
C ASN A 43 -7.48 13.28 -15.68
N SER A 44 -8.40 13.83 -16.49
CA SER A 44 -9.79 14.04 -16.04
C SER A 44 -10.49 12.74 -15.65
N PHE A 45 -10.24 11.65 -16.36
CA PHE A 45 -10.76 10.33 -16.02
C PHE A 45 -10.15 9.82 -14.71
N VAL A 46 -8.82 9.87 -14.59
CA VAL A 46 -8.08 9.40 -13.41
C VAL A 46 -8.50 10.17 -12.16
N ASP A 47 -8.57 11.50 -12.21
CA ASP A 47 -8.94 12.34 -11.07
C ASP A 47 -10.36 12.02 -10.55
N THR A 48 -11.29 11.76 -11.47
CA THR A 48 -12.69 11.43 -11.13
C THR A 48 -12.79 10.06 -10.44
N HIS A 49 -12.06 9.08 -10.95
CA HIS A 49 -12.15 7.69 -10.51
C HIS A 49 -11.27 7.40 -9.29
N LEU A 50 -10.10 8.02 -9.18
CA LEU A 50 -9.30 7.98 -7.94
C LEU A 50 -10.08 8.56 -6.76
N ALA A 51 -10.80 9.67 -6.95
CA ALA A 51 -11.66 10.24 -5.90
C ALA A 51 -12.80 9.29 -5.48
N SER A 52 -13.21 8.39 -6.36
CA SER A 52 -14.26 7.39 -6.11
C SER A 52 -13.70 6.07 -5.55
N GLY A 53 -12.37 5.88 -5.57
CA GLY A 53 -11.70 4.67 -5.10
C GLY A 53 -11.87 3.45 -6.01
N ASP A 54 -12.33 3.63 -7.26
CA ASP A 54 -12.71 2.54 -8.16
C ASP A 54 -11.63 2.18 -9.21
N ILE A 55 -10.49 2.89 -9.19
CA ILE A 55 -9.33 2.58 -10.03
C ILE A 55 -8.01 2.53 -9.25
N SER A 56 -7.05 1.82 -9.83
CA SER A 56 -5.62 1.91 -9.50
C SER A 56 -4.86 2.21 -10.79
N VAL A 57 -3.91 3.15 -10.78
CA VAL A 57 -3.34 3.69 -12.03
C VAL A 57 -1.81 3.74 -12.01
N CYS A 58 -1.20 3.35 -13.12
CA CYS A 58 0.24 3.42 -13.36
C CYS A 58 0.53 3.87 -14.79
N ARG A 59 1.45 4.83 -14.97
CA ARG A 59 1.90 5.28 -16.30
C ARG A 59 3.29 4.74 -16.60
N VAL A 60 3.34 3.84 -17.57
CA VAL A 60 4.53 3.17 -18.06
C VAL A 60 5.09 3.95 -19.25
N HIS A 61 6.32 4.41 -19.16
CA HIS A 61 6.98 5.16 -20.22
C HIS A 61 7.82 4.23 -21.09
N VAL A 62 7.48 4.13 -22.37
CA VAL A 62 8.27 3.36 -23.35
C VAL A 62 9.44 4.18 -23.88
N ASN A 63 10.43 3.54 -24.52
CA ASN A 63 11.62 4.24 -25.04
C ASN A 63 11.46 4.83 -26.45
N TRP A 64 10.23 5.01 -26.91
CA TRP A 64 9.88 5.55 -28.23
C TRP A 64 8.56 6.33 -28.19
N PRO A 65 8.37 7.33 -29.08
CA PRO A 65 9.28 7.76 -30.15
C PRO A 65 10.55 8.46 -29.66
N SER A 66 10.59 8.94 -28.42
CA SER A 66 11.82 9.51 -27.83
C SER A 66 12.49 8.54 -26.86
N GLY A 67 13.75 8.19 -27.13
CA GLY A 67 14.59 7.45 -26.19
C GLY A 67 15.15 8.29 -25.04
N SER A 68 14.94 9.62 -25.06
CA SER A 68 15.40 10.54 -24.01
C SER A 68 14.29 10.89 -23.01
N ASP A 69 13.26 10.06 -22.93
CA ASP A 69 12.19 10.22 -21.95
C ASP A 69 12.75 10.07 -20.52
N PRO A 70 12.61 11.10 -19.66
CA PRO A 70 13.22 11.10 -18.33
C PRO A 70 12.62 10.04 -17.40
N ILE A 71 11.33 9.71 -17.55
CA ILE A 71 10.67 8.70 -16.73
C ILE A 71 11.12 7.31 -17.17
N TYR A 72 11.22 7.05 -18.48
CA TYR A 72 11.79 5.80 -18.98
C TYR A 72 13.24 5.60 -18.51
N LEU A 73 14.06 6.65 -18.62
CA LEU A 73 15.49 6.58 -18.27
C LEU A 73 15.74 6.38 -16.77
N ALA A 74 14.78 6.72 -15.91
CA ALA A 74 14.89 6.52 -14.46
C ALA A 74 14.87 5.03 -14.07
N ASN A 75 14.04 4.21 -14.72
CA ASN A 75 13.89 2.78 -14.41
C ASN A 75 13.66 1.90 -15.67
N PRO A 76 14.59 1.92 -16.66
CA PRO A 76 14.34 1.39 -18.00
C PRO A 76 14.06 -0.12 -18.04
N THR A 77 14.63 -0.87 -17.11
CA THR A 77 14.45 -2.33 -17.02
C THR A 77 13.00 -2.70 -16.72
N GLU A 78 12.38 -2.00 -15.77
CA GLU A 78 11.04 -2.34 -15.29
C GLU A 78 9.96 -1.81 -16.21
N GLN A 79 10.12 -0.59 -16.70
CA GLN A 79 9.30 -0.03 -17.76
C GLN A 79 9.26 -1.02 -18.93
N ARG A 80 10.45 -1.47 -19.38
CA ARG A 80 10.58 -2.41 -20.49
C ARG A 80 9.89 -3.73 -20.24
N ALA A 81 10.07 -4.29 -19.06
CA ALA A 81 9.41 -5.52 -18.67
C ALA A 81 7.88 -5.35 -18.76
N ARG A 82 7.34 -4.22 -18.29
CA ARG A 82 5.89 -4.00 -18.25
C ARG A 82 5.25 -3.79 -19.62
N TRP A 83 5.85 -3.02 -20.53
CA TRP A 83 5.27 -2.87 -21.88
C TRP A 83 5.51 -4.11 -22.77
N THR A 84 6.65 -4.82 -22.57
CA THR A 84 6.91 -6.10 -23.25
C THR A 84 5.91 -7.15 -22.75
N PHE A 85 5.62 -7.08 -21.44
CA PHE A 85 4.39 -7.47 -20.76
C PHE A 85 3.25 -7.71 -21.72
N TYR A 86 2.70 -6.61 -22.22
CA TYR A 86 1.52 -6.54 -23.07
C TYR A 86 1.79 -6.55 -24.57
N ASN A 87 3.05 -6.73 -24.98
CA ASN A 87 3.48 -6.59 -26.37
C ASN A 87 3.00 -5.25 -26.98
N VAL A 88 3.20 -4.15 -26.25
CA VAL A 88 2.82 -2.81 -26.70
C VAL A 88 3.70 -2.40 -27.88
N THR A 89 3.07 -2.04 -29.01
CA THR A 89 3.75 -1.65 -30.24
C THR A 89 3.52 -0.18 -30.63
N GLY A 90 2.66 0.53 -29.90
CA GLY A 90 2.35 1.93 -30.15
C GLY A 90 1.86 2.64 -28.89
N VAL A 91 2.06 3.95 -28.83
CA VAL A 91 1.62 4.82 -27.74
C VAL A 91 0.84 6.02 -28.32
N PRO A 92 -0.21 6.52 -27.64
CA PRO A 92 -0.71 6.05 -26.35
C PRO A 92 -1.43 4.70 -26.47
N THR A 93 -1.28 3.84 -25.46
CA THR A 93 -2.06 2.61 -25.29
C THR A 93 -2.50 2.54 -23.84
N VAL A 94 -3.79 2.35 -23.58
CA VAL A 94 -4.29 2.12 -22.21
C VAL A 94 -4.74 0.68 -22.08
N LYS A 95 -4.34 -0.01 -21.02
CA LYS A 95 -4.84 -1.33 -20.64
C LYS A 95 -5.70 -1.25 -19.39
N MET A 96 -6.87 -1.88 -19.43
CA MET A 96 -7.75 -2.02 -18.27
C MET A 96 -7.84 -3.47 -17.84
N ASP A 97 -7.48 -3.71 -16.58
CA ASP A 97 -7.31 -5.04 -15.97
C ASP A 97 -6.47 -5.99 -16.83
N GLY A 98 -5.52 -5.45 -17.59
CA GLY A 98 -4.68 -6.20 -18.51
C GLY A 98 -5.37 -6.85 -19.72
N ILE A 99 -6.69 -6.64 -19.89
CA ILE A 99 -7.48 -7.23 -20.99
C ILE A 99 -7.88 -6.17 -22.02
N LEU A 100 -8.67 -5.18 -21.61
CA LEU A 100 -9.31 -4.25 -22.54
C LEU A 100 -8.38 -3.11 -22.92
N SER A 101 -8.52 -2.62 -24.15
CA SER A 101 -7.88 -1.37 -24.57
C SER A 101 -8.76 -0.19 -24.18
N GLY A 102 -8.27 0.70 -23.33
CA GLY A 102 -8.97 1.92 -22.92
C GLY A 102 -8.79 3.08 -23.89
N TYR A 103 -7.84 3.02 -24.83
CA TYR A 103 -7.64 4.07 -25.82
C TYR A 103 -8.38 3.73 -27.14
N PRO A 104 -9.13 4.68 -27.74
CA PRO A 104 -9.39 6.05 -27.27
C PRO A 104 -10.62 6.18 -26.36
N ASN A 105 -11.40 5.11 -26.13
CA ASN A 105 -12.66 5.17 -25.40
C ASN A 105 -12.53 4.62 -23.96
N ILE A 106 -11.96 5.44 -23.08
CA ILE A 106 -11.54 5.03 -21.74
C ILE A 106 -12.73 4.67 -20.85
N GLN A 107 -13.81 5.48 -20.89
CA GLN A 107 -14.99 5.25 -20.05
C GLN A 107 -15.68 3.92 -20.36
N ALA A 108 -15.87 3.59 -21.64
CA ALA A 108 -16.56 2.35 -22.02
C ALA A 108 -15.77 1.10 -21.60
N ALA A 109 -14.44 1.16 -21.65
CA ALA A 109 -13.60 0.07 -21.15
C ALA A 109 -13.71 -0.05 -19.63
N PHE A 110 -13.78 1.08 -18.90
CA PHE A 110 -13.94 1.09 -17.45
C PHE A 110 -15.29 0.51 -17.04
N ASP A 111 -16.38 0.98 -17.63
CA ASP A 111 -17.74 0.51 -17.33
C ASP A 111 -17.88 -1.00 -17.53
N SER A 112 -17.19 -1.55 -18.55
CA SER A 112 -17.16 -2.99 -18.79
C SER A 112 -16.38 -3.77 -17.74
N ARG A 113 -15.40 -3.17 -17.08
CA ARG A 113 -14.54 -3.83 -16.09
C ARG A 113 -15.04 -3.64 -14.66
N SER A 114 -15.55 -2.47 -14.32
CA SER A 114 -16.14 -2.19 -13.01
C SER A 114 -17.39 -3.02 -12.74
N ALA A 115 -18.10 -3.46 -13.78
CA ALA A 115 -19.24 -4.37 -13.68
C ALA A 115 -18.88 -5.85 -13.45
N VAL A 116 -17.59 -6.22 -13.54
CA VAL A 116 -17.13 -7.60 -13.35
C VAL A 116 -17.04 -7.89 -11.84
N PRO A 117 -17.72 -8.94 -11.33
CA PRO A 117 -17.62 -9.31 -9.92
C PRO A 117 -16.17 -9.54 -9.49
N CYS A 118 -15.81 -9.04 -8.31
CA CYS A 118 -14.52 -9.29 -7.70
C CYS A 118 -14.66 -10.25 -6.51
N HIS A 119 -13.69 -11.14 -6.36
CA HIS A 119 -13.63 -12.16 -5.31
C HIS A 119 -12.28 -12.18 -4.59
N LEU A 120 -11.49 -11.12 -4.78
CA LEU A 120 -10.17 -10.96 -4.21
C LEU A 120 -10.10 -9.62 -3.50
N ASP A 121 -9.93 -9.65 -2.19
CA ASP A 121 -9.64 -8.47 -1.38
C ASP A 121 -8.12 -8.30 -1.23
N ILE A 122 -7.62 -7.06 -1.33
CA ILE A 122 -6.20 -6.72 -1.24
C ILE A 122 -6.05 -5.62 -0.18
N ASN A 123 -5.42 -5.96 0.93
CA ASN A 123 -5.08 -5.03 1.99
C ASN A 123 -3.57 -4.82 2.01
N VAL A 124 -3.14 -3.57 2.09
CA VAL A 124 -1.71 -3.22 2.06
C VAL A 124 -1.36 -2.38 3.28
N ALA A 125 -0.20 -2.67 3.86
CA ALA A 125 0.37 -1.95 4.98
C ALA A 125 1.85 -1.66 4.71
N ARG A 126 2.31 -0.49 5.13
CA ARG A 126 3.71 -0.06 5.11
C ARG A 126 4.26 -0.12 6.53
N ASN A 127 5.39 -0.82 6.66
CA ASN A 127 6.16 -1.00 7.89
C ASN A 127 7.52 -0.31 7.73
N PRO A 128 7.63 0.99 8.04
CA PRO A 128 8.88 1.73 7.86
C PRO A 128 9.94 1.29 8.87
N VAL A 129 11.17 1.12 8.37
CA VAL A 129 12.39 1.00 9.20
C VAL A 129 13.07 2.37 9.32
N SER A 130 12.96 3.19 8.27
CA SER A 130 13.36 4.60 8.27
C SER A 130 12.41 5.43 7.40
N GLU A 131 12.70 6.72 7.22
CA GLU A 131 11.94 7.58 6.30
C GLU A 131 11.95 7.04 4.86
N THR A 132 13.07 6.43 4.42
CA THR A 132 13.26 5.99 3.03
C THR A 132 13.33 4.47 2.86
N THR A 133 13.34 3.69 3.94
CA THR A 133 13.43 2.22 3.87
C THR A 133 12.39 1.53 4.74
N GLY A 134 12.04 0.30 4.37
CA GLY A 134 11.12 -0.53 5.14
C GLY A 134 10.53 -1.66 4.31
N GLU A 135 9.39 -2.17 4.76
CA GLU A 135 8.68 -3.27 4.11
C GLU A 135 7.24 -2.89 3.79
N ILE A 136 6.74 -3.34 2.64
CA ILE A 136 5.31 -3.40 2.33
C ILE A 136 4.81 -4.82 2.64
N SER A 137 3.78 -4.91 3.48
CA SER A 137 3.02 -6.13 3.76
C SER A 137 1.71 -6.12 2.99
N ILE A 138 1.43 -7.20 2.26
CA ILE A 138 0.24 -7.36 1.44
C ILE A 138 -0.51 -8.59 1.94
N ARG A 139 -1.76 -8.39 2.34
CA ARG A 139 -2.70 -9.44 2.71
C ARG A 139 -3.78 -9.55 1.63
N MET A 140 -3.83 -10.71 1.00
CA MET A 140 -4.79 -11.03 -0.05
C MET A 140 -5.79 -12.06 0.46
N ILE A 141 -7.08 -11.85 0.24
CA ILE A 141 -8.14 -12.78 0.63
C ILE A 141 -8.93 -13.17 -0.61
N ALA A 142 -8.83 -14.42 -1.04
CA ALA A 142 -9.73 -14.97 -2.05
C ALA A 142 -10.99 -15.49 -1.35
N GLU A 143 -12.14 -14.87 -1.62
CA GLU A 143 -13.43 -15.24 -1.01
C GLU A 143 -14.00 -16.54 -1.61
N GLN A 144 -13.55 -16.87 -2.82
CA GLN A 144 -13.86 -18.09 -3.57
C GLN A 144 -12.76 -18.35 -4.59
N ASP A 145 -12.90 -19.42 -5.37
CA ASP A 145 -12.00 -19.73 -6.49
C ASP A 145 -12.04 -18.60 -7.53
N LEU A 146 -10.89 -17.97 -7.77
CA LEU A 146 -10.70 -16.86 -8.70
C LEU A 146 -10.80 -17.29 -10.18
N GLN A 147 -10.89 -18.58 -10.47
CA GLN A 147 -10.97 -19.13 -11.82
C GLN A 147 -9.80 -18.69 -12.72
N ALA A 148 -8.62 -18.47 -12.13
CA ALA A 148 -7.44 -18.05 -12.87
C ALA A 148 -7.02 -19.11 -13.89
N ALA A 149 -6.84 -18.71 -15.14
CA ALA A 149 -6.40 -19.55 -16.25
C ALA A 149 -4.88 -19.79 -16.26
N ALA A 150 -4.13 -19.13 -15.38
CA ALA A 150 -2.68 -19.15 -15.31
C ALA A 150 -2.16 -18.87 -13.91
N THR A 151 -0.84 -18.90 -13.75
CA THR A 151 -0.19 -18.52 -12.48
C THR A 151 -0.49 -17.06 -12.16
N LEU A 152 -0.94 -16.84 -10.92
CA LEU A 152 -1.18 -15.50 -10.39
C LEU A 152 0.10 -14.95 -9.79
N ARG A 153 0.30 -13.65 -10.00
CA ARG A 153 1.40 -12.90 -9.41
C ARG A 153 0.92 -11.60 -8.81
N VAL A 154 1.45 -11.25 -7.66
CA VAL A 154 1.24 -9.95 -7.02
C VAL A 154 2.35 -8.98 -7.45
N PHE A 155 1.95 -7.74 -7.70
CA PHE A 155 2.81 -6.62 -8.03
C PHE A 155 2.56 -5.49 -7.04
N ALA A 156 3.60 -4.72 -6.75
CA ALA A 156 3.54 -3.55 -5.89
C ALA A 156 4.42 -2.47 -6.53
N ILE A 157 3.79 -1.58 -7.29
CA ILE A 157 4.45 -0.56 -8.10
C ILE A 157 4.35 0.79 -7.42
N LEU A 158 5.49 1.41 -7.14
CA LEU A 158 5.59 2.80 -6.75
C LEU A 158 5.40 3.69 -7.98
N VAL A 159 4.47 4.63 -7.86
CA VAL A 159 4.25 5.69 -8.85
C VAL A 159 4.39 7.05 -8.17
N GLU A 160 4.80 8.06 -8.93
CA GLU A 160 4.94 9.43 -8.41
C GLU A 160 4.12 10.41 -9.23
N ASP A 161 3.35 11.26 -8.54
CA ASP A 161 2.63 12.38 -9.13
C ASP A 161 3.51 13.63 -9.24
N ASN A 162 3.09 14.59 -10.06
CA ASN A 162 3.71 15.92 -10.16
C ASN A 162 5.23 15.91 -10.42
N VAL A 163 5.74 14.90 -11.14
CA VAL A 163 7.17 14.80 -11.44
C VAL A 163 7.55 15.89 -12.43
N PRO A 164 8.44 16.84 -12.07
CA PRO A 164 8.79 17.93 -12.96
C PRO A 164 9.60 17.42 -14.16
N GLY A 165 9.21 17.85 -15.35
CA GLY A 165 9.99 17.62 -16.56
C GLY A 165 11.31 18.40 -16.55
N ALA A 166 12.33 17.80 -17.15
CA ALA A 166 13.67 18.37 -17.24
C ALA A 166 14.17 18.43 -18.69
N GLY A 167 15.16 19.28 -18.96
CA GLY A 167 15.77 19.42 -20.28
C GLY A 167 14.76 19.87 -21.34
N LEU A 168 14.54 19.03 -22.36
CA LEU A 168 13.59 19.32 -23.44
C LEU A 168 12.13 19.45 -22.95
N TRP A 169 11.84 18.86 -21.79
CA TRP A 169 10.51 18.82 -21.18
C TRP A 169 10.39 19.77 -19.98
N ALA A 170 11.31 20.74 -19.84
CA ALA A 170 11.21 21.71 -18.76
C ALA A 170 9.87 22.47 -18.80
N GLY A 171 9.16 22.48 -17.67
CA GLY A 171 7.85 23.12 -17.53
C GLY A 171 6.65 22.20 -17.80
N SER A 172 6.86 20.91 -18.08
CA SER A 172 5.82 19.88 -18.00
C SER A 172 5.84 19.18 -16.64
N GLU A 173 4.78 18.44 -16.33
CA GLU A 173 4.67 17.58 -15.15
C GLU A 173 4.16 16.21 -15.59
N PHE A 174 4.65 15.14 -14.96
CA PHE A 174 4.22 13.78 -15.21
C PHE A 174 3.47 13.23 -14.00
N MET A 175 2.33 12.58 -14.25
CA MET A 175 1.44 12.03 -13.23
C MET A 175 1.54 10.51 -13.18
N GLN A 176 1.39 9.92 -12.00
CA GLN A 176 1.49 8.47 -11.75
C GLN A 176 2.67 7.81 -12.48
N ALA A 177 3.82 8.48 -12.50
CA ALA A 177 5.02 8.05 -13.20
C ALA A 177 5.59 6.79 -12.52
N PHE A 178 5.67 5.68 -13.26
CA PHE A 178 6.20 4.42 -12.74
C PHE A 178 7.66 4.57 -12.29
N ARG A 179 7.92 4.46 -10.98
CA ARG A 179 9.24 4.57 -10.36
C ARG A 179 9.94 3.25 -10.10
N ASP A 180 9.26 2.31 -9.45
CA ASP A 180 9.86 1.05 -9.00
C ASP A 180 8.80 -0.04 -8.80
N ASN A 181 9.14 -1.30 -9.05
CA ASN A 181 8.31 -2.45 -8.71
C ASN A 181 9.00 -3.27 -7.63
N LEU A 182 8.41 -3.27 -6.43
CA LEU A 182 9.05 -3.79 -5.22
C LEU A 182 9.29 -5.32 -5.25
N PHE A 183 8.59 -6.05 -6.12
CA PHE A 183 8.81 -7.48 -6.36
C PHE A 183 9.71 -7.77 -7.58
N GLY A 184 10.27 -6.73 -8.18
CA GLY A 184 11.00 -6.77 -9.43
C GLY A 184 10.11 -7.06 -10.64
N THR A 185 10.73 -7.08 -11.83
CA THR A 185 10.06 -7.09 -13.15
C THR A 185 8.94 -8.12 -13.35
N ALA A 186 8.97 -9.26 -12.66
CA ALA A 186 8.04 -10.36 -12.86
C ALA A 186 7.01 -10.51 -11.72
N GLY A 187 7.03 -9.64 -10.70
CA GLY A 187 6.18 -9.81 -9.50
C GLY A 187 6.53 -11.06 -8.69
N SER A 188 5.78 -11.27 -7.60
CA SER A 188 5.89 -12.49 -6.78
C SER A 188 4.73 -13.44 -7.06
N GLU A 189 4.99 -14.74 -7.13
CA GLU A 189 3.96 -15.75 -7.36
C GLU A 189 3.06 -15.92 -6.13
N VAL A 190 1.75 -16.03 -6.34
CA VAL A 190 0.74 -16.26 -5.30
C VAL A 190 -0.21 -17.35 -5.73
N SER A 191 -0.68 -18.16 -4.79
CA SER A 191 -1.62 -19.26 -5.06
C SER A 191 -2.67 -19.33 -3.98
N PHE A 192 -3.94 -19.46 -4.38
CA PHE A 192 -5.07 -19.66 -3.48
C PHE A 192 -5.60 -21.08 -3.64
N SER A 193 -6.09 -21.67 -2.55
CA SER A 193 -6.61 -23.04 -2.54
C SER A 193 -7.76 -23.20 -1.53
N ALA A 194 -8.67 -24.12 -1.82
CA ALA A 194 -9.77 -24.43 -0.90
C ALA A 194 -9.24 -25.00 0.44
N PRO A 195 -9.96 -24.77 1.56
CA PRO A 195 -11.27 -24.13 1.67
C PRO A 195 -11.21 -22.59 1.59
N TYR A 196 -12.27 -21.98 1.04
CA TYR A 196 -12.42 -20.53 0.98
C TYR A 196 -13.25 -19.97 2.16
N PRO A 197 -13.00 -18.73 2.62
CA PRO A 197 -11.99 -17.79 2.12
C PRO A 197 -10.56 -18.25 2.42
N ASP A 198 -9.65 -18.07 1.46
CA ASP A 198 -8.22 -18.36 1.61
C ASP A 198 -7.43 -17.06 1.71
N THR A 199 -6.48 -16.99 2.64
CA THR A 199 -5.67 -15.78 2.90
C THR A 199 -4.21 -16.05 2.59
N VAL A 200 -3.66 -15.28 1.66
CA VAL A 200 -2.26 -15.34 1.24
C VAL A 200 -1.57 -14.03 1.62
N TYR A 201 -0.32 -14.13 2.07
CA TYR A 201 0.50 -12.99 2.41
C TYR A 201 1.69 -12.89 1.45
N ALA A 202 2.08 -11.67 1.12
CA ALA A 202 3.33 -11.36 0.44
C ALA A 202 3.96 -10.13 1.10
N SER A 203 5.29 -10.04 1.06
CA SER A 203 5.99 -8.83 1.50
C SER A 203 7.13 -8.47 0.56
N ALA A 204 7.38 -7.17 0.44
CA ALA A 204 8.46 -6.63 -0.37
C ALA A 204 9.19 -5.53 0.39
N GLN A 205 10.51 -5.57 0.33
CA GLN A 205 11.35 -4.50 0.88
C GLN A 205 11.36 -3.31 -0.09
N TYR A 206 11.36 -2.10 0.45
CA TYR A 206 11.50 -0.88 -0.34
C TYR A 206 12.70 -0.05 0.13
N SER A 207 13.29 0.65 -0.82
CA SER A 207 14.32 1.67 -0.61
C SER A 207 14.07 2.81 -1.57
N LEU A 208 13.56 3.93 -1.05
CA LEU A 208 13.19 5.10 -1.85
C LEU A 208 14.44 5.84 -2.32
N ASN A 209 14.40 6.34 -3.56
CA ASN A 209 15.39 7.30 -4.03
C ASN A 209 15.16 8.63 -3.29
N PRO A 210 16.20 9.24 -2.68
CA PRO A 210 16.09 10.55 -2.03
C PRO A 210 15.61 11.69 -2.93
N ASP A 211 15.73 11.55 -4.25
CA ASP A 211 15.26 12.55 -5.22
C ASP A 211 13.73 12.48 -5.45
N TRP A 212 13.05 11.43 -4.99
CA TRP A 212 11.60 11.32 -5.10
C TRP A 212 10.89 12.14 -4.04
N ASN A 213 9.78 12.78 -4.41
CA ASN A 213 8.93 13.45 -3.45
C ASN A 213 8.00 12.43 -2.79
N VAL A 214 8.32 12.04 -1.54
CA VAL A 214 7.56 11.02 -0.79
C VAL A 214 6.08 11.38 -0.62
N ASN A 215 5.73 12.68 -0.59
CA ASN A 215 4.33 13.11 -0.48
C ASN A 215 3.53 12.88 -1.78
N GLU A 216 4.22 12.73 -2.90
CA GLU A 216 3.61 12.48 -4.21
C GLU A 216 3.70 11.00 -4.60
N LEU A 217 4.27 10.14 -3.72
CA LEU A 217 4.35 8.71 -3.96
C LEU A 217 3.02 8.03 -3.65
N ARG A 218 2.60 7.14 -4.55
CA ARG A 218 1.46 6.23 -4.40
C ARG A 218 1.91 4.80 -4.65
N LEU A 219 1.17 3.85 -4.09
CA LEU A 219 1.42 2.43 -4.29
C LEU A 219 0.27 1.78 -5.05
N VAL A 220 0.59 1.25 -6.23
CA VAL A 220 -0.28 0.47 -7.10
C VAL A 220 -0.03 -1.00 -6.82
N THR A 221 -0.97 -1.67 -6.13
CA THR A 221 -0.86 -3.10 -5.81
C THR A 221 -1.91 -3.88 -6.59
N PHE A 222 -1.55 -4.97 -7.24
CA PHE A 222 -2.53 -5.77 -8.00
C PHE A 222 -2.10 -7.23 -8.13
N VAL A 223 -3.08 -8.10 -8.31
CA VAL A 223 -2.86 -9.54 -8.58
C VAL A 223 -3.28 -9.85 -10.01
N GLN A 224 -2.37 -10.43 -10.79
CA GLN A 224 -2.51 -10.61 -12.23
C GLN A 224 -2.11 -12.01 -12.68
N GLU A 225 -2.83 -12.53 -13.68
CA GLU A 225 -2.41 -13.69 -14.46
C GLU A 225 -1.15 -13.38 -15.28
N TYR A 226 -0.11 -14.20 -15.12
CA TYR A 226 1.19 -13.93 -15.70
C TYR A 226 1.61 -14.90 -16.81
N ALA A 227 2.14 -16.08 -16.48
CA ALA A 227 2.71 -16.99 -17.47
C ALA A 227 1.68 -18.04 -17.91
N GLY A 228 1.50 -18.21 -19.23
CA GLY A 228 0.63 -19.24 -19.81
C GLY A 228 -0.83 -18.82 -20.01
N ALA A 229 -1.19 -17.59 -19.64
CA ALA A 229 -2.56 -17.09 -19.74
C ALA A 229 -2.94 -16.67 -21.16
N PRO A 230 -4.18 -16.94 -21.63
CA PRO A 230 -4.68 -16.37 -22.88
C PRO A 230 -4.94 -14.86 -22.75
N ASN A 231 -5.26 -14.40 -21.54
CA ASN A 231 -5.54 -13.01 -21.18
C ASN A 231 -4.68 -12.65 -19.96
N LYS A 232 -4.19 -11.41 -19.86
CA LYS A 232 -3.34 -10.97 -18.74
C LYS A 232 -4.21 -10.38 -17.64
N GLU A 233 -5.25 -11.12 -17.24
CA GLU A 233 -6.32 -10.59 -16.40
C GLU A 233 -5.82 -10.15 -15.03
N VAL A 234 -6.29 -8.99 -14.57
CA VAL A 234 -6.11 -8.51 -13.21
C VAL A 234 -7.34 -8.88 -12.38
N MET A 235 -7.10 -9.66 -11.32
CA MET A 235 -8.14 -10.19 -10.43
C MET A 235 -8.73 -9.10 -9.55
N ASN A 236 -7.88 -8.27 -8.96
CA ASN A 236 -8.22 -7.00 -8.34
C ASN A 236 -6.97 -6.12 -8.22
N ALA A 237 -7.18 -4.85 -7.90
CA ALA A 237 -6.12 -3.90 -7.60
C ALA A 237 -6.41 -3.14 -6.30
N HIS A 238 -5.43 -2.33 -5.90
CA HIS A 238 -5.48 -1.43 -4.77
C HIS A 238 -4.62 -0.22 -5.09
N PHE A 239 -5.05 0.96 -4.66
CA PHE A 239 -4.34 2.22 -4.83
C PHE A 239 -4.39 3.00 -3.53
N ALA A 240 -3.25 3.50 -3.09
CA ALA A 240 -3.19 4.34 -1.90
C ALA A 240 -1.99 5.26 -1.91
N ASP A 241 -2.11 6.34 -1.15
CA ASP A 241 -1.01 7.25 -0.85
C ASP A 241 0.03 6.50 -0.03
N PHE A 242 1.30 6.60 -0.43
CA PHE A 242 2.36 5.78 0.14
C PHE A 242 2.54 6.01 1.64
N LEU A 243 2.31 7.25 2.08
CA LEU A 243 2.37 7.64 3.49
C LEU A 243 1.15 7.17 4.29
N ASP A 244 -0.03 7.12 3.68
CA ASP A 244 -1.27 6.68 4.35
C ASP A 244 -1.28 5.17 4.64
N LEU A 245 -0.44 4.41 3.94
CA LEU A 245 -0.26 2.98 4.18
C LEU A 245 0.49 2.67 5.46
N GLN A 246 1.10 3.66 6.11
CA GLN A 246 1.88 3.42 7.32
C GLN A 246 0.99 2.88 8.44
N THR A 247 1.16 1.61 8.77
CA THR A 247 0.58 1.05 9.99
C THR A 247 1.53 1.35 11.14
N GLY A 248 1.01 2.01 12.18
CA GLY A 248 1.76 2.49 13.34
C GLY A 248 2.29 1.41 14.29
N ILE A 249 2.84 0.33 13.77
CA ILE A 249 3.64 -0.64 14.54
C ILE A 249 5.06 -0.59 13.98
N GLY A 250 5.68 0.60 14.05
CA GLY A 250 7.12 0.62 14.19
C GLY A 250 7.44 0.17 15.61
N GLU A 251 8.44 -0.67 15.80
CA GLU A 251 9.25 -0.49 17.00
C GLU A 251 9.68 0.96 16.96
N CYS A 252 9.18 1.77 17.90
CA CYS A 252 9.74 3.08 18.13
C CYS A 252 11.25 2.81 18.27
N PRO A 253 12.12 3.30 17.36
CA PRO A 253 13.53 3.24 17.65
C PRO A 253 13.63 3.88 19.01
N SER A 254 14.16 3.15 20.00
CA SER A 254 14.38 3.72 21.32
C SER A 254 15.11 5.03 21.06
N GLU A 255 14.43 6.17 21.25
CA GLU A 255 15.11 7.44 21.25
C GLU A 255 16.09 7.28 22.41
N GLU A 256 17.33 7.01 22.05
CA GLU A 256 18.43 6.97 23.00
C GLU A 256 18.37 8.33 23.68
N ILE A 257 17.94 8.33 24.94
CA ILE A 257 18.39 9.37 25.86
C ILE A 257 19.90 9.30 25.74
N GLU A 258 20.61 10.43 25.67
CA GLU A 258 22.07 10.41 25.83
C GLU A 258 22.40 9.67 27.14
N GLY A 259 22.72 8.38 27.02
CA GLY A 259 22.97 7.45 28.14
C GLY A 259 21.78 6.70 28.76
N GLY A 260 20.58 6.66 28.17
CA GLY A 260 19.44 5.89 28.73
C GLY A 260 18.50 5.23 27.70
N VAL A 261 17.86 4.13 28.11
CA VAL A 261 16.96 3.30 27.30
C VAL A 261 15.62 3.12 28.01
N MET A 262 14.51 3.38 27.31
CA MET A 262 13.15 3.01 27.72
C MET A 262 12.65 1.87 26.84
N SER A 263 12.27 0.76 27.45
CA SER A 263 11.65 -0.36 26.76
C SER A 263 10.28 -0.66 27.35
N VAL A 264 9.33 -0.98 26.48
CA VAL A 264 7.95 -1.28 26.86
C VAL A 264 7.56 -2.61 26.25
N VAL A 265 7.06 -3.54 27.07
CA VAL A 265 6.54 -4.81 26.57
C VAL A 265 5.23 -4.54 25.86
N ASN A 266 5.22 -4.71 24.55
CA ASN A 266 4.07 -4.40 23.70
C ASN A 266 3.92 -5.48 22.60
N PRO A 267 2.73 -6.11 22.43
CA PRO A 267 1.51 -5.96 23.24
C PRO A 267 1.62 -6.60 24.62
N SER A 268 0.88 -6.06 25.59
CA SER A 268 0.85 -6.55 26.96
C SER A 268 -0.50 -7.18 27.34
N ARG A 269 -0.52 -8.03 28.38
CA ARG A 269 -1.73 -8.77 28.81
C ARG A 269 -2.24 -8.30 30.17
N GLY A 270 -3.19 -7.36 30.16
CA GLY A 270 -3.80 -6.75 31.35
C GLY A 270 -2.84 -5.93 32.21
N PHE A 271 -1.56 -5.89 31.85
CA PHE A 271 -0.50 -5.30 32.65
C PHE A 271 0.60 -4.79 31.74
N LEU A 272 0.93 -3.51 31.85
CA LEU A 272 1.98 -2.86 31.09
C LEU A 272 3.30 -2.93 31.86
N SER A 273 4.34 -3.50 31.24
CA SER A 273 5.70 -3.58 31.79
C SER A 273 6.60 -2.60 31.06
N ILE A 274 7.22 -1.69 31.83
CA ILE A 274 8.10 -0.64 31.34
C ILE A 274 9.43 -0.80 32.07
N ALA A 275 10.52 -1.03 31.34
CA ALA A 275 11.86 -1.07 31.88
C ALA A 275 12.63 0.19 31.45
N LEU A 276 13.20 0.88 32.44
CA LEU A 276 14.01 2.07 32.27
C LEU A 276 15.43 1.81 32.74
N GLU A 277 16.40 2.11 31.89
CA GLU A 277 17.82 2.18 32.23
C GLU A 277 18.30 3.60 31.97
N LEU A 278 18.74 4.31 33.00
CA LEU A 278 19.21 5.70 32.91
C LEU A 278 20.65 5.81 33.44
N PRO A 279 21.39 6.89 33.09
CA PRO A 279 22.71 7.14 33.66
C PRO A 279 22.64 7.23 35.19
N SER A 280 23.73 6.84 35.87
CA SER A 280 23.79 6.89 37.33
C SER A 280 23.57 8.30 37.88
N GLY A 281 22.71 8.41 38.89
CA GLY A 281 22.30 9.70 39.48
C GLY A 281 21.11 10.37 38.80
N SER A 282 20.61 9.86 37.67
CA SER A 282 19.46 10.44 36.97
C SER A 282 18.14 10.06 37.62
N THR A 283 17.22 11.03 37.68
CA THR A 283 15.83 10.87 38.11
C THR A 283 14.89 11.52 37.10
N GLY A 284 13.64 11.05 37.07
CA GLY A 284 12.63 11.64 36.20
C GLY A 284 11.22 11.19 36.52
N LEU A 285 10.29 11.61 35.69
CA LEU A 285 8.86 11.35 35.81
C LEU A 285 8.36 10.51 34.64
N LEU A 286 7.79 9.36 34.96
CA LEU A 286 7.06 8.50 34.03
C LEU A 286 5.57 8.84 34.12
N GLN A 287 4.93 9.09 32.98
CA GLN A 287 3.51 9.35 32.84
C GLN A 287 2.92 8.46 31.74
N VAL A 288 1.76 7.88 32.00
CA VAL A 288 1.00 7.09 31.04
C VAL A 288 -0.31 7.79 30.77
N TYR A 289 -0.63 7.98 29.50
CA TYR A 289 -1.81 8.68 29.02
C TYR A 289 -2.75 7.73 28.26
N ASP A 290 -4.05 7.94 28.40
CA ASP A 290 -5.04 7.38 27.47
C ASP A 290 -5.09 8.18 26.16
N LEU A 291 -5.86 7.69 25.17
CA LEU A 291 -6.08 8.41 23.90
C LEU A 291 -6.83 9.74 24.04
N GLY A 292 -7.50 9.96 25.18
CA GLY A 292 -8.12 11.24 25.52
C GLY A 292 -7.14 12.27 26.11
N GLY A 293 -5.85 11.92 26.23
CA GLY A 293 -4.81 12.76 26.82
C GLY A 293 -4.88 12.83 28.34
N ARG A 294 -5.62 11.94 29.02
CA ARG A 294 -5.70 11.90 30.47
C ARG A 294 -4.59 11.03 31.03
N ILE A 295 -3.96 11.49 32.11
CA ILE A 295 -2.95 10.70 32.84
C ILE A 295 -3.66 9.57 33.59
N VAL A 296 -3.36 8.32 33.23
CA VAL A 296 -3.86 7.11 33.89
C VAL A 296 -2.88 6.55 34.92
N ALA A 297 -1.58 6.86 34.78
CA ALA A 297 -0.57 6.53 35.76
C ALA A 297 0.58 7.54 35.75
N GLU A 298 1.16 7.80 36.92
CA GLU A 298 2.32 8.69 37.09
C GLU A 298 3.24 8.15 38.19
N ARG A 299 4.55 8.10 37.93
CA ARG A 299 5.56 7.58 38.85
C ARG A 299 6.88 8.35 38.71
N ALA A 300 7.47 8.75 39.84
CA ALA A 300 8.86 9.17 39.86
C ALA A 300 9.76 7.92 39.81
N VAL A 301 10.78 7.95 38.94
CA VAL A 301 11.64 6.81 38.62
C VAL A 301 13.11 7.24 38.65
N GLY A 302 14.00 6.29 38.99
CA GLY A 302 15.43 6.53 39.15
C GLY A 302 16.28 5.75 38.13
N CYS A 303 17.57 5.62 38.43
CA CYS A 303 18.60 5.15 37.49
C CYS A 303 18.33 3.78 36.84
N SER A 304 17.59 2.90 37.50
CA SER A 304 17.07 1.67 36.91
C SER A 304 15.76 1.34 37.58
N SER A 305 14.72 1.06 36.79
CA SER A 305 13.38 0.76 37.33
C SER A 305 12.60 -0.11 36.35
N ASP A 306 12.08 -1.22 36.87
CA ASP A 306 11.02 -2.01 36.23
C ASP A 306 9.67 -1.57 36.81
N ILE A 307 8.85 -0.93 36.00
CA ILE A 307 7.53 -0.43 36.37
C ILE A 307 6.47 -1.32 35.74
N GLY A 308 5.55 -1.76 36.59
CA GLY A 308 4.40 -2.53 36.20
C GLY A 308 3.09 -1.81 36.51
N ILE A 309 2.19 -1.69 35.53
CA ILE A 309 0.94 -0.92 35.65
C ILE A 309 -0.22 -1.78 35.15
N ASP A 310 -1.19 -2.04 36.03
CA ASP A 310 -2.47 -2.67 35.65
C ASP A 310 -3.33 -1.65 34.89
N LEU A 311 -3.74 -2.01 33.68
CA LEU A 311 -4.46 -1.14 32.76
C LEU A 311 -5.56 -1.95 32.07
N ASP A 312 -6.70 -1.31 31.81
CA ASP A 312 -7.75 -1.92 31.01
C ASP A 312 -7.31 -2.05 29.54
N THR A 313 -8.04 -2.89 28.77
CA THR A 313 -7.77 -3.07 27.34
C THR A 313 -7.87 -1.75 26.60
N GLY A 314 -6.80 -1.35 25.91
CA GLY A 314 -6.73 -0.06 25.23
C GLY A 314 -5.34 0.28 24.72
N MET A 315 -5.22 1.43 24.04
CA MET A 315 -3.94 2.02 23.65
C MET A 315 -3.55 3.14 24.62
N TYR A 316 -2.26 3.21 24.91
CA TYR A 316 -1.69 4.16 25.85
C TYR A 316 -0.43 4.80 25.28
N LEU A 317 -0.19 6.06 25.67
CA LEU A 317 1.06 6.78 25.41
C LEU A 317 1.87 6.83 26.70
N VAL A 318 3.07 6.26 26.68
CA VAL A 318 4.03 6.33 27.77
C VAL A 318 5.00 7.46 27.49
N ARG A 319 5.16 8.38 28.43
CA ARG A 319 6.11 9.49 28.36
C ARG A 319 7.01 9.45 29.59
N PHE A 320 8.31 9.46 29.36
CA PHE A 320 9.30 9.67 30.40
C PHE A 320 9.93 11.06 30.22
N SER A 321 10.09 11.81 31.31
CA SER A 321 10.74 13.13 31.32
C SER A 321 11.82 13.13 32.40
N CYS A 322 13.08 13.25 32.01
CA CYS A 322 14.21 13.32 32.92
C CYS A 322 14.38 14.74 33.48
N ASP A 323 14.99 14.86 34.66
CA ASP A 323 15.27 16.16 35.28
C ASP A 323 16.28 17.02 34.49
N ASP A 324 17.05 16.41 33.58
CA ASP A 324 17.94 17.11 32.64
C ASP A 324 17.21 17.75 31.44
N GLY A 325 15.90 17.51 31.31
CA GLY A 325 15.05 18.04 30.25
C GLY A 325 14.87 17.11 29.04
N SER A 326 15.53 15.95 29.01
CA SER A 326 15.28 14.91 27.99
C SER A 326 13.91 14.27 28.17
N VAL A 327 13.27 13.94 27.05
CA VAL A 327 11.94 13.33 27.01
C VAL A 327 11.96 12.17 26.03
N THR A 328 11.41 11.04 26.44
CA THR A 328 11.23 9.86 25.58
C THR A 328 9.77 9.46 25.60
N THR A 329 9.25 9.01 24.47
CA THR A 329 7.87 8.51 24.38
C THR A 329 7.82 7.10 23.79
N ALA A 330 6.83 6.33 24.20
CA ALA A 330 6.54 5.01 23.63
C ALA A 330 5.02 4.80 23.57
N GLN A 331 4.58 3.96 22.63
CA GLN A 331 3.19 3.53 22.52
C GLN A 331 3.03 2.12 23.08
N ALA A 332 1.92 1.86 23.76
CA ALA A 332 1.63 0.57 24.37
C ALA A 332 0.19 0.13 24.09
N VAL A 333 0.02 -1.14 23.70
CA VAL A 333 -1.28 -1.79 23.58
C VAL A 333 -1.43 -2.81 24.70
N VAL A 334 -2.49 -2.65 25.51
CA VAL A 334 -2.85 -3.60 26.57
C VAL A 334 -4.06 -4.37 26.12
N MET A 335 -3.99 -5.70 26.13
CA MET A 335 -5.08 -6.62 25.81
C MET A 335 -5.43 -7.44 27.06
N ARG A 336 -6.69 -7.85 27.26
CA ARG A 336 -7.04 -8.82 28.32
C ARG A 336 -7.19 -10.22 27.73
#